data_AF-A0A9P0DVC4-F1
#
_entry.id   AF-A0A9P0DVC4-F1
#
_cell.length_a   1.000
_cell.length_b   1.000
_cell.length_c   1.000
_cell.angle_alpha   90.00
_cell.angle_beta   90.00
_cell.angle_gamma   90.00
#
_symmetry.space_group_name_H-M   'P 1'
#
loop_
_entity.id
_entity.type
_entity.pdbx_description
1 polymer ?
#
loop_
_entity_poly.entity_id
_entity_poly.type
_entity_poly.pdbx_seq_one_letter_code
_entity_poly.pdbx_strand_id
1 'polypeptide(L)'
;MCLDNQSSDMFAKADPIMWDSDLNLLHPKPTATSVYKNLCLLSVVFAFSVGLTIGILIPLFYLEAPDVKNQTQQHTTNSPLISNIRTVFVNNSYGFKTNGTYPTVSFVENLGSGQDYSGLVEDGIYWGSKVEKALPEGYLRDDTWGAYVQKAVAVKMESGCGRMQNRLVTFQDGLKGCVRYRQNTDQIQGELFSFYLAKILNLPNLAPSTISVVDLAKPLWQNLANEIASAQWNSNRPIVLTQFITNLNSAAIPEVFKPVERHLNKYDVLNMTKQFASDQSGLMKRMVELAQWSDLIVFDYLTANLDRIVNNLYNYQWNANIMDAPAHNLAKKTDSELLVFLDNESGLLHGYRLLKKYEIYHSILLENLCVFRRSTADRIRKLKMKGNVGHLLRGMFDTQNGDIVKDILPTIPNKSVKILNERIDKVYNQITKCESIFSNT
;
A
#
# COMPACT_ATOMS: atom_id res chain seq x y z
N MET A 1 -31.14 -53.67 27.86
CA MET A 1 -31.16 -54.67 26.77
C MET A 1 -29.73 -54.74 26.23
N CYS A 2 -28.82 -55.36 26.99
CA CYS A 2 -28.44 -56.79 27.00
C CYS A 2 -27.61 -57.17 25.76
N LEU A 3 -26.43 -57.80 25.82
CA LEU A 3 -25.57 -58.30 26.90
C LEU A 3 -24.22 -58.69 26.24
N ASP A 4 -23.15 -58.73 27.05
CA ASP A 4 -21.83 -59.32 26.78
C ASP A 4 -21.88 -60.79 26.31
N ASN A 5 -20.84 -61.27 25.60
CA ASN A 5 -20.00 -62.35 26.15
C ASN A 5 -18.70 -62.64 25.36
N GLN A 6 -17.67 -63.01 26.13
CA GLN A 6 -16.37 -63.53 25.74
C GLN A 6 -16.40 -65.04 25.40
N SER A 7 -15.28 -65.49 24.81
CA SER A 7 -14.50 -66.69 25.17
C SER A 7 -14.50 -67.90 24.21
N SER A 8 -13.34 -68.09 23.56
CA SER A 8 -12.45 -69.27 23.65
C SER A 8 -12.65 -70.53 22.79
N ASP A 9 -11.46 -71.01 22.37
CA ASP A 9 -10.99 -72.36 22.00
C ASP A 9 -11.28 -72.89 20.58
N MET A 10 -10.30 -73.10 19.67
CA MET A 10 -8.97 -73.75 19.67
C MET A 10 -9.04 -75.21 19.19
N PHE A 11 -8.43 -75.52 18.03
CA PHE A 11 -7.65 -76.72 17.66
C PHE A 11 -6.95 -76.39 16.32
N ALA A 12 -5.63 -76.11 16.27
CA ALA A 12 -4.48 -77.06 16.23
C ALA A 12 -4.48 -77.89 14.92
N LYS A 13 -3.40 -78.15 14.17
CA LYS A 13 -1.93 -78.21 14.33
C LYS A 13 -1.38 -78.31 12.87
N ALA A 14 -0.16 -77.97 12.49
CA ALA A 14 1.08 -78.60 12.96
C ALA A 14 2.34 -77.83 12.48
N ASP A 15 3.29 -77.69 13.40
CA ASP A 15 4.72 -77.40 13.21
C ASP A 15 5.49 -78.63 12.66
N PRO A 16 6.79 -78.53 12.34
CA PRO A 16 7.86 -78.70 13.36
C PRO A 16 9.02 -77.67 13.23
N ILE A 17 9.56 -77.06 14.31
CA ILE A 17 10.51 -77.59 15.34
C ILE A 17 11.91 -77.87 14.69
N MET A 18 13.07 -77.33 15.10
CA MET A 18 13.67 -77.40 16.44
C MET A 18 14.93 -76.49 16.62
N TRP A 19 15.00 -75.70 17.72
CA TRP A 19 16.04 -75.55 18.78
C TRP A 19 17.50 -75.19 18.38
N ASP A 20 18.34 -74.50 19.18
CA ASP A 20 18.38 -74.26 20.63
C ASP A 20 19.35 -73.10 20.97
N SER A 21 19.07 -72.45 22.10
CA SER A 21 19.91 -71.90 23.18
C SER A 21 21.21 -71.06 23.00
N ASP A 22 21.25 -70.04 23.87
CA ASP A 22 22.39 -69.38 24.54
C ASP A 22 23.18 -68.26 23.83
N LEU A 23 23.11 -67.03 24.37
CA LEU A 23 24.25 -66.29 24.94
C LEU A 23 23.91 -64.83 25.33
N ASN A 24 23.93 -64.59 26.65
CA ASN A 24 24.50 -63.45 27.37
C ASN A 24 24.29 -61.99 26.91
N LEU A 25 23.66 -61.24 27.84
CA LEU A 25 23.90 -59.84 28.20
C LEU A 25 25.27 -59.27 27.75
N LEU A 26 25.25 -58.28 26.86
CA LEU A 26 26.37 -57.33 26.70
C LEU A 26 25.85 -55.90 26.48
N HIS A 27 26.19 -55.04 27.44
CA HIS A 27 26.12 -53.58 27.37
C HIS A 27 26.80 -53.03 26.10
N PRO A 28 26.26 -51.97 25.46
CA PRO A 28 27.04 -51.20 24.50
C PRO A 28 28.04 -50.29 25.24
N LYS A 29 29.34 -50.47 24.95
CA LYS A 29 30.44 -49.58 25.38
C LYS A 29 30.29 -48.17 24.78
N PRO A 30 30.61 -47.09 25.53
CA PRO A 30 30.61 -45.72 25.01
C PRO A 30 32.04 -45.23 24.75
N THR A 31 32.58 -45.37 23.53
CA THR A 31 33.85 -44.70 23.17
C THR A 31 33.98 -44.49 21.65
N ALA A 32 33.37 -43.43 21.10
CA ALA A 32 33.75 -42.91 19.77
C ALA A 32 33.22 -41.49 19.43
N THR A 33 32.58 -40.75 20.36
CA THR A 33 31.92 -39.47 20.03
C THR A 33 32.73 -38.21 20.35
N SER A 34 33.87 -38.33 21.04
CA SER A 34 34.68 -37.17 21.47
C SER A 34 35.60 -36.63 20.39
N VAL A 35 36.20 -37.51 19.57
CA VAL A 35 37.24 -37.11 18.59
C VAL A 35 36.65 -36.29 17.43
N TYR A 36 35.47 -36.68 16.93
CA TYR A 36 34.79 -35.95 15.85
C TYR A 36 34.27 -34.57 16.27
N LYS A 37 33.82 -34.41 17.52
CA LYS A 37 33.42 -33.10 18.06
C LYS A 37 34.61 -32.15 18.16
N ASN A 38 35.77 -32.65 18.59
CA ASN A 38 36.99 -31.86 18.69
C ASN A 38 37.54 -31.46 17.32
N LEU A 39 37.44 -32.33 16.31
CA LEU A 39 37.81 -32.03 14.91
C LEU A 39 36.90 -30.96 14.28
N CYS A 40 35.60 -31.00 14.55
CA CYS A 40 34.65 -29.99 14.05
C CYS A 40 34.84 -28.64 14.75
N LEU A 41 35.14 -28.63 16.06
CA LEU A 41 35.46 -27.40 16.77
C LEU A 41 36.77 -26.78 16.26
N LEU A 42 37.79 -27.59 16.00
CA LEU A 42 39.06 -27.16 15.42
C LEU A 42 38.90 -26.56 14.02
N SER A 43 38.03 -27.12 13.17
CA SER A 43 37.81 -26.57 11.84
C SER A 43 37.08 -25.22 11.87
N VAL A 44 36.13 -25.04 12.80
CA VAL A 44 35.43 -23.76 13.00
C VAL A 44 36.38 -22.69 13.55
N VAL A 45 37.22 -23.04 14.53
CA VAL A 45 38.21 -22.09 15.09
C VAL A 45 39.25 -21.72 14.04
N PHE A 46 39.69 -22.67 13.21
CA PHE A 46 40.63 -22.42 12.11
C PHE A 46 40.01 -21.50 11.04
N ALA A 47 38.78 -21.79 10.61
CA ALA A 47 38.08 -20.97 9.62
C ALA A 47 37.81 -19.55 10.12
N PHE A 48 37.43 -19.39 11.39
CA PHE A 48 37.24 -18.09 12.02
C PHE A 48 38.55 -17.31 12.12
N SER A 49 39.64 -17.97 12.53
CA SER A 49 40.95 -17.33 12.65
C SER A 49 41.47 -16.84 11.31
N VAL A 50 41.34 -17.66 10.25
CA VAL A 50 41.73 -17.29 8.87
C VAL A 50 40.84 -16.16 8.32
N GLY A 51 39.53 -16.23 8.56
CA GLY A 51 38.59 -15.19 8.16
C GLY A 51 38.87 -13.85 8.85
N LEU A 52 39.28 -13.88 10.12
CA LEU A 52 39.63 -12.69 10.89
C LEU A 52 40.95 -12.08 10.40
N THR A 53 41.99 -12.87 10.15
CA THR A 53 43.26 -12.35 9.60
C THR A 53 43.05 -11.76 8.22
N ILE A 54 42.32 -12.43 7.32
CA ILE A 54 42.06 -11.90 5.97
C ILE A 54 41.17 -10.65 6.04
N GLY A 55 40.11 -10.67 6.85
CA GLY A 55 39.14 -9.57 6.95
C GLY A 55 39.66 -8.32 7.65
N ILE A 56 40.69 -8.42 8.51
CA ILE A 56 41.26 -7.29 9.24
C ILE A 56 42.60 -6.85 8.68
N LEU A 57 43.50 -7.79 8.32
CA LEU A 57 44.84 -7.41 7.84
C LEU A 57 44.83 -6.89 6.41
N ILE A 58 43.97 -7.40 5.52
CA ILE A 58 43.92 -6.89 4.14
C ILE A 58 43.47 -5.43 4.09
N PRO A 59 42.41 -5.00 4.81
CA PRO A 59 42.08 -3.58 4.87
C PRO A 59 43.16 -2.72 5.54
N LEU A 60 43.89 -3.24 6.53
CA LEU A 60 44.96 -2.49 7.21
C LEU A 60 46.22 -2.30 6.36
N PHE A 61 46.54 -3.23 5.46
CA PHE A 61 47.70 -3.12 4.58
C PHE A 61 47.39 -2.44 3.24
N TYR A 62 46.14 -2.47 2.77
CA TYR A 62 45.76 -1.90 1.46
C TYR A 62 45.01 -0.56 1.51
N LEU A 63 44.62 -0.08 2.69
CA LEU A 63 44.05 1.26 2.84
C LEU A 63 45.12 2.22 3.38
N GLU A 64 46.05 2.62 2.51
CA GLU A 64 46.77 3.88 2.68
C GLU A 64 45.74 5.01 2.67
N ALA A 65 45.48 5.57 3.85
CA ALA A 65 44.57 6.70 4.01
C ALA A 65 45.22 7.96 3.37
N PRO A 66 44.50 8.72 2.53
CA PRO A 66 44.98 10.04 2.14
C PRO A 66 44.91 10.98 3.35
N ASP A 67 45.99 11.72 3.51
CA ASP A 67 46.32 12.65 4.60
C ASP A 67 45.21 13.70 4.82
N VAL A 68 44.62 13.70 6.03
CA VAL A 68 43.62 14.68 6.45
C VAL A 68 44.34 15.85 7.09
N LYS A 69 44.64 16.88 6.29
CA LYS A 69 44.85 18.24 6.80
C LYS A 69 44.04 19.26 6.01
N ASN A 70 43.24 20.01 6.76
CA ASN A 70 42.52 21.24 6.43
C ASN A 70 41.30 21.09 5.51
N GLN A 71 40.10 21.04 6.11
CA GLN A 71 38.98 21.91 5.71
C GLN A 71 37.84 21.83 6.74
N THR A 72 37.86 22.78 7.67
CA THR A 72 36.68 23.24 8.38
C THR A 72 35.88 24.11 7.41
N GLN A 73 34.94 23.52 6.67
CA GLN A 73 33.82 24.25 6.08
C GLN A 73 32.65 23.30 5.84
N GLN A 74 31.48 23.72 6.30
CA GLN A 74 30.21 22.99 6.28
C GLN A 74 29.84 22.57 4.84
N HIS A 75 29.93 21.28 4.54
CA HIS A 75 29.34 20.70 3.33
C HIS A 75 28.12 19.85 3.69
N THR A 76 26.96 20.40 3.37
CA THR A 76 25.72 19.69 3.11
C THR A 76 25.97 18.54 2.15
N THR A 77 25.62 17.33 2.56
CA THR A 77 25.69 16.11 1.74
C THR A 77 24.62 16.14 0.64
N ASN A 78 24.87 16.90 -0.42
CA ASN A 78 24.16 16.78 -1.69
C ASN A 78 24.87 15.71 -2.54
N SER A 79 24.27 14.51 -2.59
CA SER A 79 24.73 13.46 -3.50
C SER A 79 24.34 13.84 -4.95
N PRO A 80 25.26 13.78 -5.93
CA PRO A 80 25.04 14.26 -7.31
C PRO A 80 23.97 13.48 -8.09
N LEU A 81 23.52 12.33 -7.58
CA LEU A 81 22.43 11.56 -8.19
C LEU A 81 21.04 12.16 -7.89
N ILE A 82 20.84 12.70 -6.68
CA ILE A 82 19.58 13.35 -6.27
C ILE A 82 19.41 14.69 -6.99
N SER A 83 20.51 15.39 -7.31
CA SER A 83 20.45 16.60 -8.13
C SER A 83 20.03 16.30 -9.56
N ASN A 84 20.48 15.21 -10.18
CA ASN A 84 20.10 14.87 -11.56
C ASN A 84 18.64 14.45 -11.68
N ILE A 85 18.11 13.72 -10.69
CA ILE A 85 16.67 13.41 -10.57
C ILE A 85 15.89 14.72 -10.38
N ARG A 86 16.34 15.64 -9.50
CA ARG A 86 15.72 16.96 -9.40
C ARG A 86 15.75 17.71 -10.73
N THR A 87 16.86 17.72 -11.46
CA THR A 87 16.96 18.47 -12.72
C THR A 87 16.08 17.87 -13.82
N VAL A 88 15.96 16.55 -13.92
CA VAL A 88 15.11 15.87 -14.92
C VAL A 88 13.62 15.99 -14.55
N PHE A 89 13.27 15.85 -13.26
CA PHE A 89 11.87 15.82 -12.82
C PHE A 89 11.29 17.20 -12.47
N VAL A 90 12.12 18.19 -12.09
CA VAL A 90 11.66 19.55 -11.76
C VAL A 90 11.62 20.45 -13.00
N ASN A 91 12.46 20.21 -14.02
CA ASN A 91 12.39 21.01 -15.25
C ASN A 91 11.11 20.78 -16.08
N ASN A 92 10.44 19.63 -15.91
CA ASN A 92 9.17 19.33 -16.58
C ASN A 92 7.93 19.73 -15.78
N SER A 93 8.07 20.09 -14.49
CA SER A 93 6.98 20.63 -13.68
C SER A 93 6.84 22.11 -13.99
N TYR A 94 5.95 22.48 -14.92
CA TYR A 94 5.65 23.86 -15.37
C TYR A 94 6.84 24.82 -15.22
N GLY A 95 7.76 24.82 -16.18
CA GLY A 95 9.01 25.59 -16.15
C GLY A 95 8.85 27.01 -15.61
N PHE A 96 9.07 27.18 -14.31
CA PHE A 96 9.10 28.47 -13.64
C PHE A 96 10.52 29.01 -13.77
N LYS A 97 10.80 29.70 -14.89
CA LYS A 97 11.97 30.57 -14.97
C LYS A 97 11.59 31.95 -14.41
N THR A 98 12.47 32.48 -13.56
CA THR A 98 12.32 33.68 -12.72
C THR A 98 12.13 35.02 -13.45
N ASN A 99 11.78 35.03 -14.74
CA ASN A 99 11.55 36.25 -15.51
C ASN A 99 10.21 36.17 -16.25
N GLY A 100 9.08 36.22 -15.53
CA GLY A 100 7.76 36.68 -16.01
C GLY A 100 7.20 36.22 -17.37
N THR A 101 7.80 35.23 -18.02
CA THR A 101 7.51 34.83 -19.39
C THR A 101 7.31 33.33 -19.35
N TYR A 102 6.05 32.92 -19.40
CA TYR A 102 5.69 31.53 -19.65
C TYR A 102 6.38 31.10 -20.95
N PRO A 103 6.97 29.90 -21.04
CA PRO A 103 7.16 29.29 -22.34
C PRO A 103 5.76 29.09 -22.90
N THR A 104 5.24 30.10 -23.60
CA THR A 104 4.07 30.00 -24.43
C THR A 104 4.39 28.93 -25.45
N VAL A 105 3.80 27.75 -25.28
CA VAL A 105 3.50 26.93 -26.45
C VAL A 105 2.43 27.75 -27.17
N SER A 106 2.89 28.60 -28.08
CA SER A 106 2.07 29.48 -28.89
C SER A 106 1.31 28.62 -29.89
N PHE A 107 0.23 27.99 -29.43
CA PHE A 107 -0.83 27.46 -30.28
C PHE A 107 -2.17 27.88 -29.68
N VAL A 108 -2.35 29.19 -29.50
CA VAL A 108 -3.69 29.78 -29.59
C VAL A 108 -3.97 29.96 -31.09
N GLU A 109 -4.11 28.84 -31.80
CA GLU A 109 -4.89 28.85 -33.03
C GLU A 109 -6.35 28.80 -32.60
N ASN A 110 -7.13 29.75 -33.11
CA ASN A 110 -8.59 29.81 -33.07
C ASN A 110 -9.22 28.42 -32.97
N LEU A 111 -9.58 27.99 -31.76
CA LEU A 111 -10.43 26.84 -31.54
C LEU A 111 -11.85 27.27 -31.90
N GLY A 112 -12.19 27.08 -33.18
CA GLY A 112 -13.54 27.23 -33.67
C GLY A 112 -14.51 26.47 -32.79
N SER A 113 -15.54 27.18 -32.33
CA SER A 113 -16.80 26.63 -31.88
C SER A 113 -17.27 25.54 -32.86
N GLY A 114 -17.31 24.27 -32.47
CA GLY A 114 -17.94 23.26 -33.33
C GLY A 114 -17.60 21.78 -33.21
N GLN A 115 -16.94 21.30 -32.15
CA GLN A 115 -16.84 19.85 -31.87
C GLN A 115 -17.10 19.61 -30.37
N ASP A 116 -17.79 18.53 -30.02
CA ASP A 116 -18.39 18.21 -28.71
C ASP A 116 -17.36 17.95 -27.58
N TYR A 117 -16.50 18.94 -27.29
CA TYR A 117 -15.72 19.01 -26.05
C TYR A 117 -16.58 19.45 -24.85
N SER A 118 -17.84 19.80 -25.10
CA SER A 118 -18.77 20.28 -24.10
C SER A 118 -19.01 19.19 -23.05
N GLY A 119 -18.53 19.42 -21.83
CA GLY A 119 -18.82 18.59 -20.67
C GLY A 119 -17.79 17.50 -20.32
N LEU A 120 -16.61 17.46 -20.94
CA LEU A 120 -15.48 16.64 -20.44
C LEU A 120 -14.68 17.33 -19.35
N VAL A 121 -14.48 18.65 -19.48
CA VAL A 121 -13.86 19.52 -18.47
C VAL A 121 -14.75 20.74 -18.26
N GLU A 122 -15.00 21.11 -17.01
CA GLU A 122 -15.76 22.28 -16.57
C GLU A 122 -14.86 23.26 -15.82
N ASP A 123 -15.12 24.56 -15.97
CA ASP A 123 -14.36 25.67 -15.37
C ASP A 123 -12.83 25.56 -15.57
N GLY A 124 -12.39 24.89 -16.64
CA GLY A 124 -11.00 24.68 -17.01
C GLY A 124 -10.20 23.71 -16.13
N ILE A 125 -10.71 23.29 -14.97
CA ILE A 125 -9.97 22.43 -14.02
C ILE A 125 -10.78 21.30 -13.40
N TYR A 126 -12.07 21.18 -13.69
CA TYR A 126 -12.91 20.12 -13.14
C TYR A 126 -13.27 19.10 -14.19
N TRP A 127 -13.30 17.82 -13.82
CA TRP A 127 -13.96 16.82 -14.66
C TRP A 127 -15.42 17.20 -14.85
N GLY A 128 -15.85 17.21 -16.11
CA GLY A 128 -17.21 17.63 -16.45
C GLY A 128 -18.24 16.56 -16.13
N SER A 129 -19.50 16.98 -16.11
CA SER A 129 -20.63 16.14 -15.69
C SER A 129 -20.79 14.84 -16.50
N LYS A 130 -20.32 14.77 -17.75
CA LYS A 130 -20.31 13.51 -18.54
C LYS A 130 -19.39 12.48 -17.90
N VAL A 131 -18.20 12.90 -17.45
CA VAL A 131 -17.21 12.03 -16.79
C VAL A 131 -17.70 11.65 -15.39
N GLU A 132 -18.17 12.62 -14.61
CA GLU A 132 -18.64 12.37 -13.23
C GLU A 132 -19.82 11.39 -13.17
N LYS A 133 -20.76 11.47 -14.11
CA LYS A 133 -21.91 10.53 -14.19
C LYS A 133 -21.49 9.12 -14.61
N ALA A 134 -20.37 8.99 -15.32
CA ALA A 134 -19.86 7.70 -15.80
C ALA A 134 -18.91 7.03 -14.79
N LEU A 135 -18.56 7.71 -13.70
CA LEU A 135 -17.73 7.11 -12.65
C LEU A 135 -18.45 5.97 -11.96
N PRO A 136 -17.75 4.87 -11.64
CA PRO A 136 -18.32 3.77 -10.88
C PRO A 136 -18.66 4.22 -9.45
N GLU A 137 -19.77 3.69 -8.92
CA GLU A 137 -20.26 4.04 -7.59
C GLU A 137 -19.30 3.61 -6.46
N GLY A 138 -18.60 2.48 -6.67
CA GLY A 138 -17.69 1.87 -5.69
C GLY A 138 -18.32 1.67 -4.32
N TYR A 139 -17.61 2.06 -3.26
CA TYR A 139 -17.94 1.70 -1.87
C TYR A 139 -18.47 2.85 -1.00
N LEU A 140 -19.00 3.92 -1.61
CA LEU A 140 -19.43 5.12 -0.86
C LEU A 140 -20.46 4.81 0.22
N ARG A 141 -21.39 3.89 -0.06
CA ARG A 141 -22.56 3.61 0.79
C ARG A 141 -22.43 2.35 1.66
N ASP A 142 -21.29 1.67 1.64
CA ASP A 142 -21.12 0.47 2.47
C ASP A 142 -20.51 0.83 3.83
N ASP A 143 -21.39 1.07 4.79
CA ASP A 143 -21.08 1.21 6.22
C ASP A 143 -21.51 -0.05 7.00
N THR A 144 -21.94 -1.10 6.30
CA THR A 144 -22.50 -2.31 6.92
C THR A 144 -21.43 -3.32 7.32
N TRP A 145 -20.28 -3.28 6.65
CA TRP A 145 -19.18 -4.23 6.86
C TRP A 145 -18.72 -4.33 8.31
N GLY A 146 -18.53 -3.21 9.01
CA GLY A 146 -18.12 -3.23 10.42
C GLY A 146 -19.14 -3.94 11.32
N ALA A 147 -20.43 -3.62 11.13
CA ALA A 147 -21.52 -4.26 11.89
C ALA A 147 -21.68 -5.75 11.54
N TYR A 148 -21.43 -6.12 10.28
CA TYR A 148 -21.39 -7.51 9.84
C TYR A 148 -20.27 -8.29 10.55
N VAL A 149 -19.03 -7.80 10.49
CA VAL A 149 -17.85 -8.46 11.06
C VAL A 149 -17.99 -8.70 12.57
N GLN A 150 -18.62 -7.79 13.31
CA GLN A 150 -18.85 -7.96 14.75
C GLN A 150 -19.68 -9.19 15.11
N LYS A 151 -20.56 -9.64 14.20
CA LYS A 151 -21.47 -10.78 14.39
C LYS A 151 -21.07 -12.01 13.56
N ALA A 152 -20.14 -11.83 12.62
CA ALA A 152 -19.74 -12.86 11.68
C ALA A 152 -19.02 -14.02 12.38
N VAL A 153 -19.20 -15.21 11.82
CA VAL A 153 -18.48 -16.43 12.21
C VAL A 153 -17.59 -16.83 11.06
N ALA A 154 -16.28 -16.88 11.28
CA ALA A 154 -15.36 -17.42 10.30
C ALA A 154 -15.30 -18.94 10.38
N VAL A 155 -15.29 -19.60 9.23
CA VAL A 155 -15.27 -21.07 9.11
C VAL A 155 -14.00 -21.58 8.44
N LYS A 156 -13.25 -20.71 7.76
CA LYS A 156 -11.99 -21.07 7.12
C LYS A 156 -11.04 -19.88 7.09
N MET A 157 -9.76 -20.15 7.31
CA MET A 157 -8.68 -19.18 7.14
C MET A 157 -7.54 -19.78 6.33
N GLU A 158 -7.11 -19.10 5.28
CA GLU A 158 -6.06 -19.59 4.38
C GLU A 158 -5.09 -18.48 3.96
N SER A 159 -3.91 -18.85 3.46
CA SER A 159 -2.96 -17.90 2.89
C SER A 159 -3.60 -17.17 1.72
N GLY A 160 -3.45 -15.84 1.68
CA GLY A 160 -4.04 -15.00 0.65
C GLY A 160 -3.91 -13.53 0.96
N CYS A 161 -4.47 -12.68 0.09
CA CYS A 161 -4.48 -11.23 0.26
C CYS A 161 -3.06 -10.59 0.28
N GLY A 162 -2.13 -11.15 -0.48
CA GLY A 162 -0.80 -10.58 -0.68
C GLY A 162 0.27 -11.21 0.24
N ARG A 163 0.65 -10.52 1.32
CA ARG A 163 1.82 -10.89 2.14
C ARG A 163 1.64 -12.21 2.90
N MET A 164 2.76 -12.84 3.26
CA MET A 164 2.81 -14.12 3.97
C MET A 164 2.00 -14.17 5.27
N GLN A 165 1.90 -13.06 6.02
CA GLN A 165 1.10 -13.00 7.25
C GLN A 165 -0.36 -12.62 7.04
N ASN A 166 -0.75 -12.17 5.84
CA ASN A 166 -2.15 -11.88 5.53
C ASN A 166 -2.92 -13.19 5.35
N ARG A 167 -4.21 -13.15 5.65
CA ARG A 167 -5.09 -14.30 5.49
C ARG A 167 -6.35 -13.93 4.72
N LEU A 168 -6.81 -14.85 3.89
CA LEU A 168 -8.16 -14.85 3.37
C LEU A 168 -9.03 -15.61 4.36
N VAL A 169 -10.06 -14.95 4.89
CA VAL A 169 -11.06 -15.57 5.75
C VAL A 169 -12.34 -15.78 4.94
N THR A 170 -12.94 -16.96 5.08
CA THR A 170 -14.28 -17.25 4.57
C THR A 170 -15.23 -17.37 5.76
N PHE A 171 -16.34 -16.64 5.71
CA PHE A 171 -17.39 -16.65 6.73
C PHE A 171 -18.41 -17.75 6.44
N GLN A 172 -19.25 -18.05 7.43
CA GLN A 172 -20.26 -19.10 7.35
C GLN A 172 -21.25 -18.95 6.19
N ASP A 173 -21.55 -17.71 5.78
CA ASP A 173 -22.42 -17.38 4.66
C ASP A 173 -21.71 -17.39 3.29
N GLY A 174 -20.42 -17.75 3.26
CA GLY A 174 -19.59 -17.79 2.05
C GLY A 174 -18.97 -16.45 1.65
N LEU A 175 -19.29 -15.34 2.34
CA LEU A 175 -18.58 -14.09 2.16
C LEU A 175 -17.10 -14.26 2.51
N LYS A 176 -16.27 -13.37 1.99
CA LYS A 176 -14.81 -13.42 2.21
C LYS A 176 -14.26 -12.08 2.67
N GLY A 177 -13.20 -12.13 3.47
CA GLY A 177 -12.50 -10.96 3.97
C GLY A 177 -10.99 -11.16 3.93
N CYS A 178 -10.27 -10.09 3.61
CA CYS A 178 -8.83 -10.02 3.73
C CYS A 178 -8.44 -9.51 5.12
N VAL A 179 -7.65 -10.31 5.82
CA VAL A 179 -7.13 -9.99 7.14
C VAL A 179 -5.68 -9.55 7.02
N ARG A 180 -5.39 -8.33 7.45
CA ARG A 180 -4.04 -7.78 7.55
C ARG A 180 -3.58 -7.83 9.00
N TYR A 181 -2.63 -8.72 9.27
CA TYR A 181 -1.94 -8.83 10.55
C TYR A 181 -0.58 -8.14 10.45
N ARG A 182 -0.26 -7.26 11.41
CA ARG A 182 1.04 -6.57 11.45
C ARG A 182 1.57 -6.52 12.87
N GLN A 183 2.89 -6.54 12.97
CA GLN A 183 3.60 -6.26 14.23
C GLN A 183 3.68 -4.75 14.49
N ASN A 184 3.73 -3.95 13.43
CA ASN A 184 3.83 -2.50 13.54
C ASN A 184 2.45 -1.85 13.59
N THR A 185 2.16 -1.19 14.70
CA THR A 185 0.92 -0.44 14.91
C THR A 185 0.72 0.68 13.90
N ASP A 186 1.79 1.35 13.45
CA ASP A 186 1.70 2.44 12.45
C ASP A 186 1.07 1.95 11.14
N GLN A 187 1.31 0.69 10.76
CA GLN A 187 0.78 0.08 9.54
C GLN A 187 -0.70 -0.28 9.66
N ILE A 188 -1.11 -0.81 10.82
CA ILE A 188 -2.53 -1.08 11.12
C ILE A 188 -3.33 0.23 11.11
N GLN A 189 -2.82 1.23 11.81
CA GLN A 189 -3.43 2.55 11.84
C GLN A 189 -3.38 3.23 10.45
N GLY A 190 -2.31 3.03 9.68
CA GLY A 190 -2.17 3.52 8.32
C GLY A 190 -3.30 3.04 7.42
N GLU A 191 -3.59 1.73 7.42
CA GLU A 191 -4.70 1.15 6.67
C GLU A 191 -6.06 1.72 7.16
N LEU A 192 -6.30 1.71 8.47
CA LEU A 192 -7.57 2.15 9.05
C LEU A 192 -7.86 3.64 8.80
N PHE A 193 -6.92 4.52 9.15
CA PHE A 193 -7.14 5.95 9.02
C PHE A 193 -7.10 6.41 7.56
N SER A 194 -6.46 5.66 6.66
CA SER A 194 -6.59 5.88 5.22
C SER A 194 -8.01 5.57 4.75
N PHE A 195 -8.64 4.49 5.22
CA PHE A 195 -10.05 4.20 4.95
C PHE A 195 -10.98 5.30 5.50
N TYR A 196 -10.77 5.77 6.73
CA TYR A 196 -11.56 6.87 7.29
C TYR A 196 -11.36 8.18 6.52
N LEU A 197 -10.12 8.50 6.14
CA LEU A 197 -9.84 9.70 5.34
C LEU A 197 -10.54 9.63 3.97
N ALA A 198 -10.55 8.46 3.33
CA ALA A 198 -11.28 8.27 2.08
C ALA A 198 -12.79 8.50 2.25
N LYS A 199 -13.41 8.02 3.35
CA LYS A 199 -14.81 8.30 3.67
C LYS A 199 -15.06 9.80 3.90
N ILE A 200 -14.15 10.51 4.59
CA ILE A 200 -14.23 11.97 4.79
C ILE A 200 -14.14 12.72 3.45
N LEU A 201 -13.25 12.28 2.55
CA LEU A 201 -13.08 12.82 1.20
C LEU A 201 -14.16 12.36 0.22
N ASN A 202 -15.02 11.41 0.63
CA ASN A 202 -16.06 10.80 -0.19
C ASN A 202 -15.49 10.10 -1.44
N LEU A 203 -14.42 9.32 -1.25
CA LEU A 203 -13.79 8.53 -2.29
C LEU A 203 -14.41 7.12 -2.36
N PRO A 204 -14.90 6.68 -3.54
CA PRO A 204 -15.52 5.36 -3.71
C PRO A 204 -14.51 4.20 -3.78
N ASN A 205 -13.20 4.50 -3.82
CA ASN A 205 -12.16 3.59 -4.28
C ASN A 205 -11.59 2.63 -3.23
N LEU A 206 -11.93 2.80 -1.94
CA LEU A 206 -11.45 1.94 -0.86
C LEU A 206 -12.55 0.98 -0.42
N ALA A 207 -12.23 -0.32 -0.43
CA ALA A 207 -13.15 -1.31 0.09
C ALA A 207 -13.39 -1.13 1.60
N PRO A 208 -14.58 -1.50 2.10
CA PRO A 208 -14.92 -1.41 3.50
C PRO A 208 -13.90 -2.16 4.36
N SER A 209 -13.38 -1.46 5.36
CA SER A 209 -12.39 -1.97 6.30
C SER A 209 -12.82 -1.69 7.73
N THR A 210 -12.61 -2.66 8.62
CA THR A 210 -12.87 -2.53 10.06
C THR A 210 -11.73 -3.15 10.85
N ILE A 211 -11.64 -2.81 12.14
CA ILE A 211 -10.71 -3.46 13.05
C ILE A 211 -11.41 -4.57 13.82
N SER A 212 -10.67 -5.65 14.04
CA SER A 212 -11.02 -6.69 14.99
C SER A 212 -9.77 -7.10 15.76
N VAL A 213 -9.95 -7.86 16.84
CA VAL A 213 -8.88 -8.36 17.69
C VAL A 213 -8.86 -9.87 17.60
N VAL A 214 -7.67 -10.46 17.46
CA VAL A 214 -7.50 -11.92 17.49
C VAL A 214 -7.84 -12.43 18.89
N ASP A 215 -9.04 -13.00 19.03
CA ASP A 215 -9.60 -13.48 20.30
C ASP A 215 -10.44 -14.74 20.05
N LEU A 216 -9.92 -15.89 20.47
CA LEU A 216 -10.56 -17.20 20.29
C LEU A 216 -11.89 -17.33 21.06
N ALA A 217 -12.19 -16.43 22.00
CA ALA A 217 -13.49 -16.39 22.66
C ALA A 217 -14.58 -15.70 21.80
N LYS A 218 -14.21 -15.03 20.70
CA LYS A 218 -15.16 -14.34 19.82
C LYS A 218 -15.65 -15.27 18.70
N PRO A 219 -16.93 -15.14 18.28
CA PRO A 219 -17.49 -15.94 17.19
C PRO A 219 -16.68 -15.88 15.89
N LEU A 220 -16.03 -14.74 15.63
CA LEU A 220 -15.18 -14.55 14.47
C LEU A 220 -13.98 -15.50 14.43
N TRP A 221 -13.42 -15.92 15.56
CA TRP A 221 -12.15 -16.67 15.60
C TRP A 221 -12.25 -18.04 16.28
N GLN A 222 -13.34 -18.33 16.98
CA GLN A 222 -13.49 -19.53 17.81
C GLN A 222 -13.21 -20.86 17.09
N ASN A 223 -13.47 -20.93 15.79
CA ASN A 223 -13.29 -22.15 14.98
C ASN A 223 -11.94 -22.22 14.25
N LEU A 224 -11.05 -21.23 14.45
CA LEU A 224 -9.83 -21.05 13.64
C LEU A 224 -8.52 -21.19 14.46
N ALA A 225 -8.57 -21.84 15.62
CA ALA A 225 -7.42 -21.93 16.52
C ALA A 225 -6.17 -22.55 15.85
N ASN A 226 -6.36 -23.61 15.06
CA ASN A 226 -5.27 -24.30 14.36
C ASN A 226 -4.67 -23.41 13.27
N GLU A 227 -5.51 -22.74 12.48
CA GLU A 227 -5.09 -21.84 11.41
C GLU A 227 -4.38 -20.60 11.96
N ILE A 228 -4.85 -20.05 13.08
CA ILE A 228 -4.21 -18.93 13.81
C ILE A 228 -2.84 -19.36 14.34
N ALA A 229 -2.74 -20.54 14.95
CA ALA A 229 -1.47 -21.08 15.43
C ALA A 229 -0.50 -21.32 14.26
N SER A 230 -0.97 -21.91 13.16
CA SER A 230 -0.16 -22.13 11.95
C SER A 230 0.24 -20.81 11.26
N ALA A 231 -0.55 -19.75 11.43
CA ALA A 231 -0.20 -18.40 10.98
C ALA A 231 0.75 -17.66 11.93
N GLN A 232 1.07 -18.24 13.10
CA GLN A 232 1.89 -17.64 14.14
C GLN A 232 1.36 -16.27 14.59
N TRP A 233 0.04 -16.13 14.64
CA TRP A 233 -0.61 -14.91 15.11
C TRP A 233 -0.72 -14.94 16.63
N ASN A 234 -0.44 -13.80 17.25
CA ASN A 234 -0.59 -13.65 18.69
C ASN A 234 -2.03 -13.26 19.04
N SER A 235 -2.52 -13.80 20.16
CA SER A 235 -3.76 -13.37 20.80
C SER A 235 -3.69 -11.89 21.19
N ASN A 236 -4.85 -11.25 21.30
CA ASN A 236 -5.01 -9.84 21.65
C ASN A 236 -4.23 -8.88 20.72
N ARG A 237 -4.14 -9.24 19.43
CA ARG A 237 -3.58 -8.37 18.41
C ARG A 237 -4.65 -7.75 17.53
N PRO A 238 -4.59 -6.42 17.30
CA PRO A 238 -5.48 -5.79 16.35
C PRO A 238 -5.11 -6.25 14.95
N ILE A 239 -6.12 -6.46 14.13
CA ILE A 239 -6.01 -6.72 12.70
C ILE A 239 -6.94 -5.79 11.94
N VAL A 240 -6.65 -5.55 10.67
CA VAL A 240 -7.62 -4.90 9.78
C VAL A 240 -8.28 -5.97 8.92
N LEU A 241 -9.62 -5.97 8.91
CA LEU A 241 -10.45 -6.85 8.11
C LEU A 241 -11.11 -6.04 7.00
N THR A 242 -10.67 -6.24 5.77
CA THR A 242 -11.21 -5.59 4.58
C THR A 242 -12.08 -6.57 3.81
N GLN A 243 -13.21 -6.13 3.28
CA GLN A 243 -14.04 -6.96 2.40
C GLN A 243 -13.21 -7.49 1.22
N PHE A 244 -13.33 -8.79 0.93
CA PHE A 244 -12.62 -9.39 -0.20
C PHE A 244 -13.21 -8.90 -1.52
N ILE A 245 -12.34 -8.62 -2.49
CA ILE A 245 -12.72 -8.08 -3.80
C ILE A 245 -12.30 -9.08 -4.86
N THR A 246 -13.25 -9.47 -5.70
CA THR A 246 -13.03 -10.37 -6.83
C THR A 246 -12.74 -9.59 -8.11
N ASN A 247 -12.26 -10.30 -9.14
CA ASN A 247 -12.16 -9.78 -10.50
C ASN A 247 -11.30 -8.52 -10.63
N LEU A 248 -10.09 -8.59 -10.05
CA LEU A 248 -9.12 -7.52 -10.07
C LEU A 248 -8.05 -7.75 -11.14
N ASN A 249 -7.81 -6.73 -11.97
CA ASN A 249 -6.69 -6.65 -12.89
C ASN A 249 -5.68 -5.60 -12.41
N SER A 250 -4.41 -5.78 -12.72
CA SER A 250 -3.39 -4.77 -12.43
C SER A 250 -3.69 -3.45 -13.14
N ALA A 251 -3.43 -2.31 -12.47
CA ALA A 251 -3.63 -0.98 -13.04
C ALA A 251 -2.31 -0.42 -13.59
N ALA A 252 -2.24 -0.17 -14.90
CA ALA A 252 -1.09 0.47 -15.55
C ALA A 252 -1.08 1.98 -15.26
N ILE A 253 0.10 2.58 -15.15
CA ILE A 253 0.24 4.02 -14.95
C ILE A 253 -0.09 4.74 -16.27
N PRO A 254 -1.08 5.66 -16.31
CA PRO A 254 -1.39 6.42 -17.51
C PRO A 254 -0.18 7.22 -18.01
N GLU A 255 0.00 7.27 -19.34
CA GLU A 255 1.10 8.03 -19.98
C GLU A 255 1.24 9.46 -19.44
N VAL A 256 0.12 10.14 -19.21
CA VAL A 256 0.07 11.52 -18.69
C VAL A 256 0.70 11.70 -17.29
N PHE A 257 1.00 10.62 -16.59
CA PHE A 257 1.70 10.64 -15.28
C PHE A 257 3.13 10.06 -15.36
N LYS A 258 3.55 9.56 -16.52
CA LYS A 258 4.93 9.11 -16.75
C LYS A 258 5.89 10.32 -16.88
N PRO A 259 7.20 10.13 -16.68
CA PRO A 259 8.17 11.24 -16.54
C PRO A 259 8.22 12.28 -17.67
N VAL A 260 7.92 11.92 -18.92
CA VAL A 260 8.06 12.81 -20.08
C VAL A 260 6.81 13.69 -20.23
N GLU A 261 5.63 13.13 -20.04
CA GLU A 261 4.33 13.76 -20.27
C GLU A 261 3.67 14.27 -18.98
N ARG A 262 4.38 14.25 -17.84
CA ARG A 262 3.82 14.41 -16.48
C ARG A 262 3.08 15.74 -16.27
N HIS A 263 1.86 15.84 -16.76
CA HIS A 263 0.99 16.99 -16.60
C HIS A 263 -0.42 16.58 -17.01
N LEU A 264 -1.39 16.82 -16.13
CA LEU A 264 -2.80 16.66 -16.46
C LEU A 264 -3.50 18.00 -16.28
N ASN A 265 -3.66 18.74 -17.38
CA ASN A 265 -4.45 19.96 -17.46
C ASN A 265 -5.47 19.89 -18.60
N LYS A 266 -6.27 20.95 -18.78
CA LYS A 266 -7.33 20.99 -19.82
C LYS A 266 -6.79 20.74 -21.24
N TYR A 267 -5.59 21.23 -21.58
CA TYR A 267 -5.02 21.05 -22.90
C TYR A 267 -4.62 19.61 -23.18
N ASP A 268 -4.22 18.86 -22.16
CA ASP A 268 -3.92 17.43 -22.28
C ASP A 268 -5.18 16.62 -22.55
N VAL A 269 -6.26 16.94 -21.85
CA VAL A 269 -7.58 16.35 -22.10
C VAL A 269 -8.06 16.66 -23.52
N LEU A 270 -7.87 17.90 -24.00
CA LEU A 270 -8.21 18.29 -25.37
C LEU A 270 -7.36 17.53 -26.40
N ASN A 271 -6.05 17.41 -26.18
CA ASN A 271 -5.15 16.69 -27.08
C ASN A 271 -5.48 15.20 -27.15
N MET A 272 -5.76 14.56 -26.01
CA MET A 272 -6.24 13.17 -25.98
C MET A 272 -7.56 13.05 -26.74
N THR A 273 -8.51 13.96 -26.53
CA THR A 273 -9.80 13.91 -27.23
C THR A 273 -9.64 13.92 -28.76
N LYS A 274 -8.70 14.72 -29.29
CA LYS A 274 -8.39 14.75 -30.74
C LYS A 274 -7.86 13.40 -31.24
N GLN A 275 -7.08 12.68 -30.45
CA GLN A 275 -6.54 11.36 -30.82
C GLN A 275 -7.63 10.28 -30.89
N PHE A 276 -8.69 10.42 -30.10
CA PHE A 276 -9.81 9.45 -30.03
C PHE A 276 -11.05 9.90 -30.81
N ALA A 277 -10.90 10.78 -31.81
CA ALA A 277 -12.04 11.33 -32.56
C ALA A 277 -13.01 10.25 -33.10
N SER A 278 -12.50 9.07 -33.46
CA SER A 278 -13.27 7.93 -33.97
C SER A 278 -13.75 6.92 -32.91
N ASP A 279 -13.26 6.95 -31.65
CA ASP A 279 -13.61 6.02 -30.59
C ASP A 279 -14.07 6.74 -29.31
N GLN A 280 -15.33 7.15 -29.32
CA GLN A 280 -15.97 7.85 -28.19
C GLN A 280 -16.09 6.96 -26.93
N SER A 281 -16.24 5.64 -27.11
CA SER A 281 -16.35 4.69 -26.00
C SER A 281 -15.01 4.53 -25.28
N GLY A 282 -13.93 4.34 -26.04
CA GLY A 282 -12.57 4.31 -25.52
C GLY A 282 -12.17 5.63 -24.86
N LEU A 283 -12.52 6.76 -25.47
CA LEU A 283 -12.30 8.08 -24.89
C LEU A 283 -12.95 8.21 -23.51
N MET A 284 -14.24 7.87 -23.38
CA MET A 284 -14.94 7.99 -22.11
C MET A 284 -14.34 7.08 -21.03
N LYS A 285 -13.98 5.83 -21.36
CA LYS A 285 -13.28 4.93 -20.42
C LYS A 285 -11.97 5.54 -19.93
N ARG A 286 -11.20 6.17 -20.83
CA ARG A 286 -9.95 6.85 -20.49
C ARG A 286 -10.18 8.06 -19.58
N MET A 287 -11.20 8.87 -19.84
CA MET A 287 -11.52 10.04 -18.99
C MET A 287 -12.00 9.61 -17.60
N VAL A 288 -12.83 8.58 -17.51
CA VAL A 288 -13.26 7.97 -16.24
C VAL A 288 -12.07 7.41 -15.45
N GLU A 289 -11.14 6.74 -16.14
CA GLU A 289 -9.89 6.27 -15.52
C GLU A 289 -9.07 7.46 -14.98
N LEU A 290 -8.77 8.47 -15.81
CA LEU A 290 -7.98 9.64 -15.39
C LEU A 290 -8.62 10.41 -14.24
N ALA A 291 -9.95 10.47 -14.17
CA ALA A 291 -10.64 11.05 -13.03
C ALA A 291 -10.38 10.30 -11.73
N GLN A 292 -10.38 8.96 -11.76
CA GLN A 292 -10.02 8.14 -10.59
C GLN A 292 -8.53 8.28 -10.22
N TRP A 293 -7.63 8.41 -11.21
CA TRP A 293 -6.22 8.70 -10.95
C TRP A 293 -6.00 10.09 -10.35
N SER A 294 -6.80 11.09 -10.71
CA SER A 294 -6.73 12.43 -10.09
C SER A 294 -7.06 12.37 -8.59
N ASP A 295 -8.09 11.59 -8.21
CA ASP A 295 -8.41 11.31 -6.80
C ASP A 295 -7.29 10.53 -6.10
N LEU A 296 -6.72 9.53 -6.78
CA LEU A 296 -5.60 8.73 -6.25
C LEU A 296 -4.40 9.61 -5.92
N ILE A 297 -4.00 10.51 -6.82
CA ILE A 297 -2.85 11.41 -6.62
C ILE A 297 -3.10 12.31 -5.42
N VAL A 298 -4.30 12.90 -5.30
CA VAL A 298 -4.67 13.70 -4.12
C VAL A 298 -4.63 12.85 -2.85
N PHE A 299 -5.20 11.65 -2.88
CA PHE A 299 -5.27 10.77 -1.72
C PHE A 299 -3.89 10.27 -1.26
N ASP A 300 -3.07 9.78 -2.18
CA ASP A 300 -1.70 9.34 -1.92
C ASP A 300 -0.83 10.52 -1.50
N TYR A 301 -1.06 11.73 -2.04
CA TYR A 301 -0.43 12.94 -1.52
C TYR A 301 -0.79 13.13 -0.06
N LEU A 302 -2.07 13.24 0.31
CA LEU A 302 -2.49 13.50 1.68
C LEU A 302 -2.00 12.45 2.67
N THR A 303 -2.08 11.17 2.29
CA THR A 303 -1.62 10.05 3.12
C THR A 303 -0.11 9.87 3.08
N ALA A 304 0.61 10.46 2.12
CA ALA A 304 2.00 10.11 1.84
C ALA A 304 2.20 8.60 1.60
N ASN A 305 1.25 7.95 0.91
CA ASN A 305 1.37 6.55 0.57
C ASN A 305 2.46 6.34 -0.48
N LEU A 306 3.55 5.70 -0.07
CA LEU A 306 4.72 5.49 -0.91
C LEU A 306 4.63 4.25 -1.81
N ASP A 307 3.72 3.31 -1.54
CA ASP A 307 3.75 1.95 -2.10
C ASP A 307 2.87 1.80 -3.36
N ARG A 308 2.83 2.87 -4.17
CA ARG A 308 2.15 2.95 -5.47
C ARG A 308 3.03 3.68 -6.48
N ILE A 309 2.50 4.70 -7.17
CA ILE A 309 3.22 5.50 -8.18
C ILE A 309 4.54 6.04 -7.63
N VAL A 310 4.55 6.49 -6.38
CA VAL A 310 5.76 7.02 -5.73
C VAL A 310 6.87 5.97 -5.67
N ASN A 311 6.54 4.69 -5.47
CA ASN A 311 7.53 3.62 -5.53
C ASN A 311 8.08 3.47 -6.96
N ASN A 312 7.23 3.49 -7.99
CA ASN A 312 7.71 3.45 -9.38
C ASN A 312 8.63 4.65 -9.68
N LEU A 313 8.24 5.86 -9.27
CA LEU A 313 9.03 7.09 -9.45
C LEU A 313 10.38 7.03 -8.73
N TYR A 314 10.38 6.54 -7.49
CA TYR A 314 11.60 6.37 -6.73
C TYR A 314 12.53 5.36 -7.43
N ASN A 315 11.99 4.25 -7.96
CA ASN A 315 12.80 3.22 -8.61
C ASN A 315 13.22 3.57 -10.05
N TYR A 316 12.59 4.58 -10.67
CA TYR A 316 12.90 5.00 -12.05
C TYR A 316 14.36 5.39 -12.24
N GLN A 317 15.01 5.89 -11.18
CA GLN A 317 16.43 6.24 -11.21
C GLN A 317 17.37 5.06 -11.47
N TRP A 318 16.92 3.82 -11.22
CA TRP A 318 17.69 2.60 -11.48
C TRP A 318 17.12 1.76 -12.63
N ASN A 319 15.83 1.93 -12.95
CA ASN A 319 15.17 1.20 -14.02
C ASN A 319 14.15 2.10 -14.74
N ALA A 320 14.49 2.58 -15.93
CA ALA A 320 13.62 3.47 -16.70
C ALA A 320 12.27 2.80 -17.09
N ASN A 321 12.27 1.48 -17.27
CA ASN A 321 11.07 0.73 -17.67
C ASN A 321 10.12 0.48 -16.49
N ILE A 322 10.46 0.88 -15.26
CA ILE A 322 9.60 0.65 -14.08
C ILE A 322 8.26 1.41 -14.17
N MET A 323 8.18 2.45 -14.99
CA MET A 323 6.95 3.22 -15.21
C MET A 323 5.98 2.53 -16.17
N ASP A 324 6.43 1.52 -16.92
CA ASP A 324 5.58 0.66 -17.75
C ASP A 324 5.02 -0.53 -16.95
N ALA A 325 5.61 -0.81 -15.79
CA ALA A 325 5.04 -1.78 -14.86
C ALA A 325 3.77 -1.21 -14.21
N PRO A 326 2.78 -2.07 -13.88
CA PRO A 326 1.61 -1.66 -13.13
C PRO A 326 1.98 -1.00 -11.80
N ALA A 327 1.15 -0.05 -11.36
CA ALA A 327 1.30 0.53 -10.04
C ALA A 327 1.03 -0.54 -8.98
N HIS A 328 1.96 -0.68 -8.03
CA HIS A 328 1.78 -1.60 -6.92
C HIS A 328 0.55 -1.22 -6.08
N ASN A 329 -0.09 -2.21 -5.44
CA ASN A 329 -1.25 -2.01 -4.56
C ASN A 329 -2.39 -1.16 -5.17
N LEU A 330 -2.54 -1.27 -6.49
CA LEU A 330 -3.58 -0.61 -7.27
C LEU A 330 -4.12 -1.60 -8.30
N ALA A 331 -5.43 -1.77 -8.30
CA ALA A 331 -6.08 -2.70 -9.20
C ALA A 331 -7.33 -2.07 -9.81
N LYS A 332 -7.71 -2.53 -11.00
CA LYS A 332 -8.96 -2.17 -11.65
C LYS A 332 -9.91 -3.36 -11.59
N LYS A 333 -11.14 -3.10 -11.15
CA LYS A 333 -12.22 -4.10 -11.15
C LYS A 333 -12.72 -4.29 -12.58
N THR A 334 -12.76 -5.52 -13.07
CA THR A 334 -13.08 -5.79 -14.48
C THR A 334 -14.55 -5.60 -14.86
N ASP A 335 -15.44 -5.65 -13.88
CA ASP A 335 -16.88 -5.53 -14.09
C ASP A 335 -17.37 -4.08 -14.04
N SER A 336 -16.68 -3.20 -13.32
CA SER A 336 -17.11 -1.81 -13.11
C SER A 336 -16.08 -0.75 -13.51
N GLU A 337 -14.87 -1.15 -13.95
CA GLU A 337 -13.74 -0.25 -14.22
C GLU A 337 -13.35 0.62 -13.01
N LEU A 338 -13.74 0.21 -11.79
CA LEU A 338 -13.38 0.89 -10.55
C LEU A 338 -11.91 0.65 -10.25
N LEU A 339 -11.17 1.74 -10.11
CA LEU A 339 -9.82 1.72 -9.57
C LEU A 339 -9.92 1.53 -8.05
N VAL A 340 -9.29 0.49 -7.53
CA VAL A 340 -9.35 0.09 -6.13
C VAL A 340 -8.01 0.34 -5.45
N PHE A 341 -8.07 1.09 -4.36
CA PHE A 341 -6.90 1.53 -3.60
C PHE A 341 -6.61 0.48 -2.52
N LEU A 342 -5.75 -0.48 -2.84
CA LEU A 342 -5.40 -1.59 -1.95
C LEU A 342 -4.23 -1.25 -1.04
N ASP A 343 -4.13 -1.95 0.10
CA ASP A 343 -2.96 -1.96 0.99
C ASP A 343 -2.39 -0.56 1.31
N ASN A 344 -3.19 0.23 2.01
CA ASN A 344 -2.91 1.61 2.42
C ASN A 344 -2.13 1.69 3.74
N GLU A 345 -1.53 0.58 4.18
CA GLU A 345 -0.75 0.50 5.43
C GLU A 345 0.48 1.42 5.47
N SER A 346 1.00 1.77 4.28
CA SER A 346 2.12 2.70 4.13
C SER A 346 1.68 4.16 4.15
N GLY A 347 0.37 4.42 4.27
CA GLY A 347 -0.20 5.76 4.40
C GLY A 347 -0.17 6.30 5.83
N LEU A 348 -0.40 7.60 5.91
CA LEU A 348 -0.42 8.43 7.11
C LEU A 348 0.80 8.16 8.00
N LEU A 349 0.61 7.56 9.16
CA LEU A 349 1.60 7.45 10.23
C LEU A 349 2.94 6.90 9.71
N HIS A 350 2.88 5.74 9.04
CA HIS A 350 4.08 5.15 8.45
C HIS A 350 4.68 6.04 7.35
N GLY A 351 3.88 6.50 6.40
CA GLY A 351 4.32 7.37 5.29
C GLY A 351 4.92 8.69 5.76
N TYR A 352 4.34 9.31 6.80
CA TYR A 352 4.76 10.57 7.39
C TYR A 352 6.16 10.50 8.01
N ARG A 353 6.58 9.34 8.50
CA ARG A 353 7.95 9.12 8.98
C ARG A 353 8.98 9.18 7.85
N LEU A 354 8.56 8.92 6.62
CA LEU A 354 9.43 8.80 5.45
C LEU A 354 9.35 10.01 4.51
N LEU A 355 8.58 11.04 4.89
CA LEU A 355 8.39 12.26 4.08
C LEU A 355 9.70 12.93 3.68
N LYS A 356 10.70 12.99 4.55
CA LYS A 356 12.01 13.58 4.21
C LYS A 356 12.61 12.98 2.93
N LYS A 357 12.36 11.69 2.69
CA LYS A 357 12.87 10.95 1.54
C LYS A 357 11.91 10.99 0.34
N TYR A 358 10.60 10.86 0.58
CA TYR A 358 9.62 10.63 -0.51
C TYR A 358 8.75 11.83 -0.87
N GLU A 359 8.76 12.93 -0.10
CA GLU A 359 7.90 14.10 -0.34
C GLU A 359 8.08 14.67 -1.76
N ILE A 360 9.30 14.66 -2.28
CA ILE A 360 9.57 15.17 -3.62
C ILE A 360 8.72 14.49 -4.70
N TYR A 361 8.56 13.17 -4.63
CA TYR A 361 7.78 12.42 -5.63
C TYR A 361 6.29 12.69 -5.51
N HIS A 362 5.78 12.82 -4.27
CA HIS A 362 4.41 13.24 -4.02
C HIS A 362 4.14 14.64 -4.56
N SER A 363 5.01 15.61 -4.26
CA SER A 363 4.87 16.99 -4.72
C SER A 363 4.90 17.07 -6.24
N ILE A 364 5.80 16.35 -6.91
CA ILE A 364 5.86 16.36 -8.37
C ILE A 364 4.54 15.85 -8.98
N LEU A 365 3.92 14.80 -8.43
CA LEU A 365 2.62 14.34 -8.93
C LEU A 365 1.51 15.37 -8.69
N LEU A 366 1.45 15.96 -7.49
CA LEU A 366 0.43 16.96 -7.15
C LEU A 366 0.57 18.24 -7.99
N GLU A 367 1.78 18.77 -8.12
CA GLU A 367 2.06 20.04 -8.83
C GLU A 367 1.75 19.97 -10.32
N ASN A 368 1.75 18.75 -10.88
CA ASN A 368 1.43 18.47 -12.27
C ASN A 368 -0.05 18.07 -12.50
N LEU A 369 -0.85 18.05 -11.44
CA LEU A 369 -2.28 17.80 -11.53
C LEU A 369 -3.05 19.13 -11.54
N CYS A 370 -3.81 19.37 -12.61
CA CYS A 370 -4.70 20.54 -12.78
C CYS A 370 -6.07 20.18 -13.38
N VAL A 371 -6.47 18.90 -13.35
CA VAL A 371 -7.86 18.49 -13.55
C VAL A 371 -8.28 17.63 -12.35
N PHE A 372 -9.31 18.06 -11.64
CA PHE A 372 -9.77 17.46 -10.38
C PHE A 372 -11.24 17.07 -10.47
N ARG A 373 -11.66 16.10 -9.67
CA ARG A 373 -13.08 15.91 -9.42
C ARG A 373 -13.61 17.03 -8.55
N ARG A 374 -14.75 17.61 -8.93
CA ARG A 374 -15.34 18.75 -8.19
C ARG A 374 -15.67 18.36 -6.76
N SER A 375 -16.24 17.16 -6.56
CA SER A 375 -16.54 16.63 -5.24
C SER A 375 -15.32 16.57 -4.33
N THR A 376 -14.17 16.15 -4.86
CA THR A 376 -12.92 16.02 -4.11
C THR A 376 -12.37 17.41 -3.77
N ALA A 377 -12.32 18.32 -4.75
CA ALA A 377 -11.88 19.69 -4.53
C ALA A 377 -12.71 20.40 -3.43
N ASP A 378 -14.04 20.27 -3.47
CA ASP A 378 -14.92 20.87 -2.47
C ASP A 378 -14.73 20.30 -1.06
N ARG A 379 -14.43 18.99 -0.96
CA ARG A 379 -14.07 18.37 0.33
C ARG A 379 -12.75 18.90 0.85
N ILE A 380 -11.75 19.09 0.00
CA ILE A 380 -10.47 19.71 0.36
C ILE A 380 -10.68 21.15 0.86
N ARG A 381 -11.45 21.97 0.15
CA ARG A 381 -11.80 23.33 0.59
C ARG A 381 -12.45 23.33 1.97
N LYS A 382 -13.45 22.46 2.16
CA LYS A 382 -14.17 22.33 3.43
C LYS A 382 -13.24 21.93 4.57
N LEU A 383 -12.35 20.97 4.34
CA LEU A 383 -11.35 20.54 5.33
C LEU A 383 -10.36 21.65 5.66
N LYS A 384 -9.86 22.37 4.65
CA LYS A 384 -8.94 23.50 4.83
C LYS A 384 -9.57 24.62 5.66
N MET A 385 -10.82 24.99 5.35
CA MET A 385 -11.54 26.04 6.08
C MET A 385 -11.80 25.66 7.54
N LYS A 386 -12.18 24.40 7.79
CA LYS A 386 -12.54 23.94 9.14
C LYS A 386 -11.34 23.54 10.00
N GLY A 387 -10.24 23.09 9.39
CA GLY A 387 -9.06 22.58 10.10
C GLY A 387 -9.34 21.38 11.03
N ASN A 388 -10.48 20.71 10.86
CA ASN A 388 -11.04 19.77 11.83
C ASN A 388 -10.81 18.29 11.47
N VAL A 389 -9.92 17.98 10.52
CA VAL A 389 -9.70 16.60 10.03
C VAL A 389 -9.32 15.63 11.15
N GLY A 390 -8.52 16.08 12.13
CA GLY A 390 -8.15 15.24 13.28
C GLY A 390 -9.34 14.89 14.16
N HIS A 391 -10.29 15.82 14.36
CA HIS A 391 -11.51 15.54 15.12
C HIS A 391 -12.41 14.56 14.37
N LEU A 392 -12.53 14.70 13.05
CA LEU A 392 -13.30 13.77 12.22
C LEU A 392 -12.73 12.35 12.27
N LEU A 393 -11.41 12.19 12.10
CA LEU A 393 -10.75 10.88 12.15
C LEU A 393 -10.85 10.23 13.53
N ARG A 394 -10.69 11.00 14.60
CA ARG A 394 -10.86 10.51 15.97
C ARG A 394 -12.29 10.12 16.25
N GLY A 395 -13.25 10.95 15.87
CA GLY A 395 -14.67 10.65 16.01
C GLY A 395 -15.06 9.35 15.30
N MET A 396 -14.55 9.11 14.08
CA MET A 396 -14.76 7.82 13.40
C MET A 396 -14.12 6.65 14.15
N PHE A 397 -12.89 6.82 14.65
CA PHE A 397 -12.24 5.79 15.46
C PHE A 397 -13.04 5.45 16.72
N ASP A 398 -13.46 6.46 17.47
CA ASP A 398 -14.16 6.31 18.74
C ASP A 398 -15.57 5.70 18.57
N THR A 399 -16.26 6.05 17.48
CA THR A 399 -17.63 5.58 17.20
C THR A 399 -17.68 4.19 16.57
N GLN A 400 -16.70 3.84 15.73
CA GLN A 400 -16.74 2.57 14.99
C GLN A 400 -16.06 1.41 15.71
N ASN A 401 -15.29 1.67 16.78
CA ASN A 401 -14.52 0.65 17.47
C ASN A 401 -14.98 0.47 18.93
N GLY A 402 -14.97 -0.77 19.41
CA GLY A 402 -15.27 -1.09 20.81
C GLY A 402 -14.09 -0.81 21.75
N ASP A 403 -14.33 -0.88 23.06
CA ASP A 403 -13.34 -0.47 24.07
C ASP A 403 -12.06 -1.30 24.04
N ILE A 404 -12.16 -2.62 23.79
CA ILE A 404 -10.99 -3.50 23.62
C ILE A 404 -10.03 -2.99 22.55
N VAL A 405 -10.55 -2.50 21.42
CA VAL A 405 -9.72 -1.96 20.34
C VAL A 405 -9.06 -0.66 20.78
N LYS A 406 -9.80 0.22 21.45
CA LYS A 406 -9.29 1.51 21.94
C LYS A 406 -8.20 1.34 23.01
N ASP A 407 -8.24 0.27 23.78
CA ASP A 407 -7.24 -0.05 24.82
C ASP A 407 -5.90 -0.51 24.21
N ILE A 408 -5.93 -1.21 23.07
CA ILE A 408 -4.73 -1.80 22.46
C ILE A 408 -4.19 -1.00 21.27
N LEU A 409 -5.03 -0.19 20.64
CA LEU A 409 -4.69 0.58 19.44
C LEU A 409 -4.89 2.08 19.72
N PRO A 410 -3.81 2.89 19.76
CA PRO A 410 -3.96 4.32 19.94
C PRO A 410 -4.72 4.95 18.76
N THR A 411 -5.35 6.10 19.00
CA THR A 411 -5.92 6.92 17.93
C THR A 411 -4.84 7.71 17.18
N ILE A 412 -5.24 8.48 16.16
CA ILE A 412 -4.32 9.28 15.35
C ILE A 412 -3.63 10.38 16.19
N PRO A 413 -2.28 10.41 16.24
CA PRO A 413 -1.55 11.35 17.08
C PRO A 413 -1.61 12.78 16.52
N ASN A 414 -1.51 13.77 17.43
CA ASN A 414 -1.57 15.20 17.08
C ASN A 414 -0.51 15.61 16.03
N LYS A 415 0.69 15.02 16.10
CA LYS A 415 1.75 15.27 15.12
C LYS A 415 1.31 14.89 13.71
N SER A 416 0.68 13.72 13.53
CA SER A 416 0.17 13.28 12.23
C SER A 416 -1.00 14.15 11.76
N VAL A 417 -1.88 14.57 12.65
CA VAL A 417 -2.96 15.52 12.31
C VAL A 417 -2.40 16.87 11.83
N LYS A 418 -1.34 17.38 12.47
CA LYS A 418 -0.68 18.61 12.02
C LYS A 418 -0.14 18.46 10.60
N ILE A 419 0.60 17.38 10.33
CA ILE A 419 1.12 17.07 9.00
C ILE A 419 -0.02 16.96 7.98
N LEU A 420 -1.10 16.25 8.31
CA LEU A 420 -2.25 16.11 7.40
C LEU A 420 -2.88 17.46 7.05
N ASN A 421 -3.05 18.36 8.03
CA ASN A 421 -3.56 19.71 7.77
C ASN A 421 -2.63 20.53 6.87
N GLU A 422 -1.31 20.45 7.07
CA GLU A 422 -0.31 21.09 6.19
C GLU A 422 -0.40 20.54 4.76
N ARG A 423 -0.66 19.24 4.60
CA ARG A 423 -0.82 18.62 3.29
C ARG A 423 -2.14 19.00 2.62
N ILE A 424 -3.23 19.10 3.39
CA ILE A 424 -4.52 19.61 2.91
C ILE A 424 -4.36 21.04 2.39
N ASP A 425 -3.60 21.88 3.10
CA ASP A 425 -3.27 23.24 2.65
C ASP A 425 -2.54 23.23 1.30
N LYS A 426 -1.53 22.38 1.13
CA LYS A 426 -0.82 22.26 -0.16
C LYS A 426 -1.72 21.80 -1.31
N VAL A 427 -2.62 20.83 -1.09
CA VAL A 427 -3.60 20.41 -2.12
C VAL A 427 -4.55 21.55 -2.45
N TYR A 428 -5.08 22.26 -1.45
CA TYR A 428 -5.92 23.44 -1.64
C TYR A 428 -5.21 24.53 -2.46
N ASN A 429 -3.95 24.80 -2.15
CA ASN A 429 -3.14 25.79 -2.86
C ASN A 429 -2.89 25.38 -4.32
N GLN A 430 -2.67 24.09 -4.59
CA GLN A 430 -2.55 23.59 -5.97
C GLN A 430 -3.85 23.77 -6.74
N ILE A 431 -5.01 23.42 -6.16
CA ILE A 431 -6.32 23.63 -6.79
C ILE A 431 -6.50 25.12 -7.14
N THR A 432 -6.27 26.01 -6.16
CA THR A 432 -6.41 27.46 -6.34
C THR A 432 -5.46 28.01 -7.41
N LYS A 433 -4.22 27.47 -7.47
CA LYS A 433 -3.25 27.80 -8.51
C LYS A 433 -3.74 27.37 -9.89
N CYS A 434 -4.29 26.16 -10.04
CA CYS A 434 -4.83 25.72 -11.32
C CYS A 434 -6.04 26.57 -11.73
N GLU A 435 -6.92 26.95 -10.79
CA GLU A 435 -8.05 27.85 -11.06
C GLU A 435 -7.58 29.20 -11.63
N SER A 436 -6.56 29.81 -11.02
CA SER A 436 -6.05 31.10 -11.51
C SER A 436 -5.41 31.02 -12.90
N ILE A 437 -4.84 29.87 -13.25
CA ILE A 437 -4.20 29.64 -14.56
C ILE A 437 -5.22 29.27 -15.63
N PHE A 438 -6.18 28.40 -15.33
CA PHE A 438 -6.99 27.71 -16.34
C PHE A 438 -8.48 28.08 -16.33
N SER A 439 -9.03 28.67 -15.27
CA SER A 439 -10.47 29.01 -15.20
C SER A 439 -10.85 30.32 -15.90
N ASN A 440 -9.87 31.19 -16.20
CA ASN A 440 -10.07 32.50 -16.87
C ASN A 440 -9.66 32.52 -18.35
N THR A 441 -9.54 31.36 -19.01
CA THR A 441 -9.36 31.22 -20.47
C THR A 441 -10.42 30.31 -21.02
#